data_AF-A0A3B0SA87-F1
#
_entry.id   AF-A0A3B0SA87-F1
#
_cell.length_a   1.000
_cell.length_b   1.000
_cell.length_c   1.000
_cell.angle_alpha   90.00
_cell.angle_beta   90.00
_cell.angle_gamma   90.00
#
_symmetry.space_group_name_H-M   'P 1'
#
loop_
_entity.id
_entity.type
_entity.pdbx_description
1 polymer ?
#
loop_
_entity_poly.entity_id
_entity_poly.type
_entity_poly.pdbx_seq_one_letter_code
_entity_poly.pdbx_strand_id
1 'polypeptide(L)'
;MRVLLVEPFLGGSHQAWAEGYQRHSAHDVVIIGHEGHSWRWRLRGSWATLAAQARDLGDFDAVITSSMLDTAKFLGATRFRLGSTPVVHYMHENQLSYPVAAGQTPPVEHILTNWAATVVADQVWFNSQWHLDTWYAQLPDFLGRYRGDTHLDIVADVRHRSEVVPIGVDLRPF
;
A
#
# COMPACT_ATOMS: atom_id res chain seq x y z
N MET A 1 16.30 11.40 7.72
CA MET A 1 15.46 11.42 6.52
C MET A 1 14.09 11.91 6.90
N ARG A 2 13.41 12.61 6.00
CA ARG A 2 12.01 13.01 6.11
C ARG A 2 11.16 12.09 5.25
N VAL A 3 10.25 11.36 5.88
CA VAL A 3 9.46 10.29 5.24
C VAL A 3 7.99 10.66 5.26
N LEU A 4 7.34 10.61 4.11
CA LEU A 4 5.89 10.75 4.02
C LEU A 4 5.24 9.37 4.15
N LEU A 5 4.41 9.15 5.16
CA LEU A 5 3.58 7.96 5.29
C LEU A 5 2.14 8.31 4.89
N VAL A 6 1.63 7.66 3.85
CA VAL A 6 0.29 7.87 3.28
C VAL A 6 -0.61 6.69 3.63
N GLU A 7 -1.49 6.89 4.62
CA GLU A 7 -2.45 5.89 5.09
C GLU A 7 -3.90 6.43 4.97
N PRO A 8 -4.63 6.08 3.90
CA PRO A 8 -5.99 6.55 3.69
C PRO A 8 -7.01 6.14 4.75
N PHE A 9 -6.72 5.13 5.54
CA PHE A 9 -7.61 4.54 6.53
C PHE A 9 -6.91 4.50 7.90
N LEU A 10 -6.88 5.62 8.61
CA LEU A 10 -6.38 5.68 9.98
C LEU A 10 -7.46 5.19 10.95
N GLY A 11 -7.63 3.86 11.00
CA GLY A 11 -8.45 3.19 12.00
C GLY A 11 -7.85 1.85 12.43
N GLY A 12 -8.14 1.42 13.65
CA GLY A 12 -7.71 0.12 14.17
C GLY A 12 -6.21 -0.13 14.01
N SER A 13 -5.85 -1.28 13.41
CA SER A 13 -4.45 -1.69 13.23
C SER A 13 -3.65 -0.79 12.29
N HIS A 14 -4.29 -0.13 11.31
CA HIS A 14 -3.62 0.79 10.39
C HIS A 14 -3.13 2.04 11.11
N GLN A 15 -3.98 2.63 11.98
CA GLN A 15 -3.60 3.77 12.79
C GLN A 15 -2.50 3.39 13.79
N ALA A 16 -2.65 2.26 14.48
CA ALA A 16 -1.65 1.77 15.42
C ALA A 16 -0.28 1.57 14.76
N TRP A 17 -0.25 1.03 13.54
CA TRP A 17 0.95 0.88 12.72
C TRP A 17 1.55 2.23 12.33
N ALA A 18 0.78 3.11 11.70
CA ALA A 18 1.28 4.38 11.18
C ALA A 18 1.87 5.25 12.31
N GLU A 19 1.13 5.42 13.41
CA GLU A 19 1.61 6.19 14.56
C GLU A 19 2.74 5.47 15.31
N GLY A 20 2.71 4.14 15.38
CA GLY A 20 3.81 3.35 15.95
C GLY A 20 5.11 3.56 15.17
N TYR A 21 5.04 3.48 13.85
CA TYR A 21 6.16 3.76 12.96
C TYR A 21 6.68 5.18 13.16
N GLN A 22 5.81 6.19 13.22
CA GLN A 22 6.23 7.57 13.50
C GLN A 22 6.89 7.72 14.87
N ARG A 23 6.33 7.15 15.94
CA ARG A 23 6.86 7.29 17.30
C ARG A 23 8.20 6.60 17.51
N HIS A 24 8.46 5.50 16.81
CA HIS A 24 9.64 4.65 17.03
C HIS A 24 10.69 4.75 15.92
N SER A 25 10.44 5.52 14.87
CA SER A 25 11.42 5.75 13.81
C SER A 25 12.51 6.72 14.25
N ALA A 26 13.73 6.51 13.74
CA ALA A 26 14.81 7.49 13.80
C ALA A 26 14.68 8.58 12.70
N HIS A 27 13.63 8.52 11.89
CA HIS A 27 13.34 9.44 10.80
C HIS A 27 12.23 10.44 11.18
N ASP A 28 12.20 11.59 10.51
CA ASP A 28 11.08 12.54 10.61
C ASP A 28 9.91 12.01 9.76
N VAL A 29 8.97 11.32 10.40
CA VAL A 29 7.82 10.73 9.71
C VAL A 29 6.63 11.68 9.77
N VAL A 30 6.16 12.10 8.60
CA VAL A 30 4.93 12.87 8.43
C VAL A 30 3.84 11.93 7.94
N ILE A 31 2.75 11.79 8.71
CA ILE A 31 1.60 10.97 8.33
C ILE A 31 0.54 11.85 7.68
N ILE A 32 0.05 11.45 6.51
CA ILE A 32 -1.20 11.96 5.94
C ILE A 32 -2.20 10.83 5.78
N GLY A 33 -3.46 11.13 6.04
CA GLY A 33 -4.50 10.12 6.04
C GLY A 33 -5.89 10.68 6.24
N HIS A 34 -6.82 9.77 6.45
CA HIS A 34 -8.19 10.10 6.82
C HIS A 34 -8.68 9.20 7.93
N GLU A 35 -9.74 9.62 8.62
CA GLU A 35 -10.42 8.79 9.60
C GLU A 35 -10.83 7.43 9.02
N GLY A 36 -10.67 6.39 9.86
CA GLY A 36 -10.88 4.97 9.56
C GLY A 36 -12.34 4.57 9.34
N HIS A 37 -13.03 5.24 8.42
CA HIS A 37 -14.36 4.88 7.95
C HIS A 37 -14.39 4.82 6.42
N SER A 38 -15.46 4.23 5.87
CA SER A 38 -15.70 4.16 4.42
C SER A 38 -14.53 3.54 3.62
N TRP A 39 -13.98 2.41 4.09
CA TRP A 39 -12.76 1.80 3.55
C TRP A 39 -12.78 1.62 2.00
N ARG A 40 -13.92 1.26 1.41
CA ARG A 40 -14.08 1.14 -0.06
C ARG A 40 -13.92 2.47 -0.79
N TRP A 41 -14.27 3.58 -0.15
CA TRP A 41 -13.98 4.93 -0.64
C TRP A 41 -12.51 5.28 -0.42
N ARG A 42 -11.95 4.96 0.75
CA ARG A 42 -10.53 5.22 1.04
C ARG A 42 -9.60 4.56 0.02
N LEU A 43 -9.86 3.31 -0.32
CA LEU A 43 -9.09 2.56 -1.32
C LEU A 43 -9.06 3.23 -2.70
N ARG A 44 -10.18 3.83 -3.15
CA ARG A 44 -10.35 4.28 -4.55
C ARG A 44 -10.30 5.79 -4.75
N GLY A 45 -10.69 6.56 -3.73
CA GLY A 45 -10.93 8.00 -3.84
C GLY A 45 -9.91 8.87 -3.11
N SER A 46 -9.24 8.34 -2.08
CA SER A 46 -8.39 9.17 -1.21
C SER A 46 -7.11 9.67 -1.85
N TRP A 47 -6.65 9.07 -2.95
CA TRP A 47 -5.46 9.52 -3.68
C TRP A 47 -5.52 11.01 -4.04
N ALA A 48 -6.70 11.54 -4.40
CA ALA A 48 -6.84 12.92 -4.86
C ALA A 48 -6.63 13.93 -3.73
N THR A 49 -7.29 13.70 -2.60
CA THR A 49 -7.18 14.56 -1.41
C THR A 49 -5.83 14.44 -0.75
N LEU A 50 -5.26 13.23 -0.66
CA LEU A 50 -3.94 13.01 -0.08
C LEU A 50 -2.83 13.55 -0.98
N ALA A 51 -2.96 13.47 -2.30
CA ALA A 51 -2.03 14.12 -3.22
C ALA A 51 -2.01 15.64 -3.06
N ALA A 52 -3.17 16.27 -2.78
CA ALA A 52 -3.22 17.70 -2.46
C ALA A 52 -2.47 18.01 -1.17
N GLN A 53 -2.73 17.28 -0.09
CA GLN A 53 -2.02 17.44 1.17
C GLN A 53 -0.50 17.26 1.01
N ALA A 54 -0.07 16.21 0.30
CA ALA A 54 1.35 15.93 0.07
C ALA A 54 2.07 17.08 -0.64
N ARG A 55 1.40 17.80 -1.56
CA ARG A 55 1.99 18.94 -2.27
C ARG A 55 2.31 20.11 -1.33
N ASP A 56 1.50 20.31 -0.30
CA ASP A 56 1.62 21.44 0.62
C ASP A 56 2.65 21.18 1.74
N LEU A 57 3.14 19.94 1.88
CA LEU A 57 3.99 19.52 2.99
C LEU A 57 5.50 19.61 2.72
N GLY A 58 5.93 20.08 1.55
CA GLY A 58 7.36 20.21 1.21
C GLY A 58 7.98 18.95 0.60
N ASP A 59 9.30 18.80 0.71
CA ASP A 59 10.07 17.69 0.12
C ASP A 59 10.22 16.51 1.08
N PHE A 60 10.35 15.32 0.50
CA PHE A 60 10.52 14.05 1.22
C PHE A 60 11.65 13.23 0.61
N ASP A 61 12.42 12.57 1.46
CA ASP A 61 13.49 11.66 1.05
C ASP A 61 12.94 10.28 0.64
N ALA A 62 11.78 9.91 1.16
CA ALA A 62 11.07 8.68 0.82
C ALA A 62 9.57 8.82 1.08
N VAL A 63 8.78 8.00 0.38
CA VAL A 63 7.33 7.89 0.56
C VAL A 63 6.98 6.44 0.88
N ILE A 64 6.18 6.23 1.91
CA ILE A 64 5.58 4.95 2.26
C ILE A 64 4.07 5.09 2.01
N THR A 65 3.51 4.26 1.15
CA THR A 65 2.07 4.18 0.95
C THR A 65 1.53 2.88 1.52
N SER A 66 0.31 2.85 2.04
CA SER A 66 -0.32 1.60 2.48
C SER A 66 -1.14 0.94 1.38
N SER A 67 -1.43 -0.35 1.53
CA SER A 67 -2.32 -1.11 0.64
C SER A 67 -3.78 -0.63 0.62
N MET A 68 -4.12 0.37 1.43
CA MET A 68 -5.38 1.10 1.37
C MET A 68 -5.34 2.31 0.43
N LEU A 69 -4.24 2.52 -0.30
CA LEU A 69 -4.08 3.60 -1.29
C LEU A 69 -3.93 3.06 -2.71
N ASP A 70 -4.65 3.66 -3.65
CA ASP A 70 -4.31 3.63 -5.07
C ASP A 70 -3.01 4.42 -5.33
N THR A 71 -1.88 3.75 -5.10
CA THR A 71 -0.54 4.34 -5.17
C THR A 71 -0.21 4.83 -6.58
N ALA A 72 -0.65 4.12 -7.62
CA ALA A 72 -0.44 4.54 -9.00
C ALA A 72 -1.10 5.90 -9.30
N LYS A 73 -2.36 6.10 -8.87
CA LYS A 73 -3.02 7.41 -9.03
C LYS A 73 -2.39 8.49 -8.14
N PHE A 74 -2.00 8.15 -6.91
CA PHE A 74 -1.33 9.09 -6.02
C PHE A 74 -0.02 9.60 -6.63
N LEU A 75 0.85 8.72 -7.12
CA LEU A 75 2.11 9.08 -7.78
C LEU A 75 1.86 9.87 -9.06
N GLY A 76 0.88 9.45 -9.87
CA GLY A 76 0.43 10.24 -11.02
C GLY A 76 0.05 11.67 -10.62
N ALA A 77 -0.74 11.86 -9.57
CA ALA A 77 -1.20 13.16 -9.10
C ALA A 77 -0.12 14.02 -8.40
N THR A 78 0.98 13.40 -8.01
CA THR A 78 2.10 14.05 -7.28
C THR A 78 3.40 14.09 -8.09
N ARG A 79 3.41 13.60 -9.33
CA ARG A 79 4.59 13.44 -10.20
C ARG A 79 5.52 14.66 -10.28
N PHE A 80 4.98 15.88 -10.28
CA PHE A 80 5.78 17.11 -10.35
C PHE A 80 6.34 17.54 -8.99
N ARG A 81 5.76 17.04 -7.89
CA ARG A 81 6.20 17.34 -6.53
C ARG A 81 7.16 16.29 -6.01
N LEU A 82 6.79 15.02 -6.11
CA LEU A 82 7.59 13.89 -5.63
C LEU A 82 8.67 13.49 -6.64
N GLY A 83 8.49 13.74 -7.93
CA GLY A 83 9.52 13.44 -8.93
C GLY A 83 10.02 12.00 -8.84
N SER A 84 11.30 11.85 -8.52
CA SER A 84 11.98 10.55 -8.34
C SER A 84 12.17 10.14 -6.88
N THR A 85 11.40 10.71 -5.94
CA THR A 85 11.43 10.28 -4.53
C THR A 85 11.10 8.79 -4.44
N PRO A 86 11.95 7.96 -3.81
CA PRO A 86 11.70 6.53 -3.65
C PRO A 86 10.38 6.22 -2.96
N VAL A 87 9.66 5.21 -3.45
CA VAL A 87 8.34 4.80 -2.98
C VAL A 87 8.37 3.36 -2.50
N VAL A 88 7.97 3.17 -1.24
CA VAL A 88 7.68 1.87 -0.66
C VAL A 88 6.16 1.69 -0.59
N HIS A 89 5.64 0.58 -1.08
CA HIS A 89 4.26 0.19 -0.88
C HIS A 89 4.14 -0.88 0.21
N TYR A 90 3.52 -0.54 1.33
CA TYR A 90 3.33 -1.41 2.47
C TYR A 90 1.99 -2.17 2.40
N MET A 91 2.09 -3.47 2.15
CA MET A 91 1.00 -4.43 2.14
C MET A 91 0.63 -4.81 3.59
N HIS A 92 -0.18 -3.95 4.21
CA HIS A 92 -0.77 -4.19 5.54
C HIS A 92 -1.84 -5.30 5.49
N GLU A 93 -2.59 -5.30 4.39
CA GLU A 93 -3.52 -6.32 3.94
C GLU A 93 -3.58 -6.30 2.40
N ASN A 94 -4.20 -7.29 1.76
CA ASN A 94 -4.42 -7.27 0.32
C ASN A 94 -5.81 -7.82 -0.02
N GLN A 95 -6.38 -7.36 -1.12
CA GLN A 95 -7.75 -7.66 -1.52
C GLN A 95 -7.88 -8.96 -2.34
N LEU A 96 -6.75 -9.58 -2.73
CA LEU A 96 -6.72 -10.84 -3.47
C LEU A 96 -7.03 -12.03 -2.56
N SER A 97 -6.39 -12.07 -1.37
CA SER A 97 -6.56 -13.13 -0.39
C SER A 97 -7.41 -12.71 0.82
N TYR A 98 -7.98 -11.50 0.83
CA TYR A 98 -8.83 -11.07 1.93
C TYR A 98 -10.12 -11.90 1.98
N PRO A 99 -10.56 -12.34 3.17
CA PRO A 99 -11.82 -13.06 3.31
C PRO A 99 -13.00 -12.22 2.82
N VAL A 100 -13.80 -12.80 1.94
CA VAL A 100 -15.10 -12.25 1.52
C VAL A 100 -16.23 -13.05 2.15
N ALA A 101 -17.40 -12.42 2.30
CA ALA A 101 -18.57 -13.10 2.81
C ALA A 101 -18.92 -14.31 1.92
N ALA A 102 -19.51 -15.35 2.53
CA ALA A 102 -19.90 -16.55 1.81
C ALA A 102 -20.77 -16.21 0.57
N GLY A 103 -20.39 -16.74 -0.58
CA GLY A 103 -21.07 -16.49 -1.86
C GLY A 103 -20.70 -15.17 -2.54
N GLN A 104 -19.79 -14.37 -2.00
CA GLN A 104 -19.26 -13.18 -2.65
C GLN A 104 -17.90 -13.44 -3.29
N THR A 105 -17.58 -12.70 -4.34
CA THR A 105 -16.23 -12.61 -4.90
C THR A 105 -15.63 -11.24 -4.55
N PRO A 106 -14.31 -11.17 -4.30
CA PRO A 106 -13.67 -9.89 -4.09
C PRO A 106 -13.85 -9.01 -5.33
N PRO A 107 -14.14 -7.71 -5.17
CA PRO A 107 -14.23 -6.82 -6.31
C PRO A 107 -12.88 -6.74 -7.03
N VAL A 108 -12.87 -7.11 -8.32
CA VAL A 108 -11.66 -7.22 -9.15
C VAL A 108 -10.87 -5.91 -9.15
N GLU A 109 -11.55 -4.77 -9.11
CA GLU A 109 -10.94 -3.45 -9.11
C GLU A 109 -10.07 -3.22 -7.87
N HIS A 110 -10.41 -3.80 -6.73
CA HIS A 110 -9.63 -3.69 -5.50
C HIS A 110 -8.32 -4.48 -5.60
N ILE A 111 -8.38 -5.68 -6.18
CA ILE A 111 -7.21 -6.50 -6.47
C ILE A 111 -6.29 -5.77 -7.46
N LEU A 112 -6.87 -5.23 -8.54
CA LEU A 112 -6.12 -4.45 -9.53
C LEU A 112 -5.51 -3.18 -8.94
N THR A 113 -6.17 -2.57 -7.94
CA THR A 113 -5.62 -1.41 -7.21
C THR A 113 -4.37 -1.80 -6.43
N ASN A 114 -4.41 -2.92 -5.68
CA ASN A 114 -3.22 -3.43 -5.00
C ASN A 114 -2.14 -3.84 -6.00
N TRP A 115 -2.49 -4.54 -7.09
CA TRP A 115 -1.51 -4.93 -8.11
C TRP A 115 -0.83 -3.72 -8.74
N ALA A 116 -1.58 -2.73 -9.19
CA ALA A 116 -1.04 -1.49 -9.77
C ALA A 116 -0.11 -0.78 -8.78
N ALA A 117 -0.46 -0.75 -7.49
CA ALA A 117 0.38 -0.17 -6.46
C ALA A 117 1.72 -0.91 -6.31
N THR A 118 1.71 -2.26 -6.33
CA THR A 118 2.96 -3.04 -6.30
C THR A 118 3.83 -2.82 -7.52
N VAL A 119 3.24 -2.63 -8.72
CA VAL A 119 3.96 -2.42 -9.98
C VAL A 119 4.68 -1.07 -10.04
N VAL A 120 4.13 -0.02 -9.42
CA VAL A 120 4.72 1.33 -9.47
C VAL A 120 5.69 1.63 -8.33
N ALA A 121 5.71 0.83 -7.27
CA ALA A 121 6.55 1.07 -6.10
C ALA A 121 7.97 0.54 -6.28
N ASP A 122 8.99 1.27 -5.82
CA ASP A 122 10.39 0.83 -5.86
C ASP A 122 10.63 -0.39 -4.98
N GLN A 123 9.93 -0.48 -3.84
CA GLN A 123 9.88 -1.67 -2.99
C GLN A 123 8.46 -1.98 -2.54
N VAL A 124 8.20 -3.26 -2.30
CA VAL A 124 6.92 -3.73 -1.74
C VAL A 124 7.19 -4.45 -0.43
N TRP A 125 6.64 -3.93 0.66
CA TRP A 125 6.82 -4.51 1.98
C TRP A 125 5.57 -5.27 2.41
N PHE A 126 5.74 -6.49 2.88
CA PHE A 126 4.65 -7.31 3.42
C PHE A 126 4.79 -7.42 4.93
N ASN A 127 3.66 -7.36 5.65
CA ASN A 127 3.64 -7.49 7.10
C ASN A 127 4.11 -8.85 7.64
N SER A 128 4.16 -9.90 6.80
CA SER A 128 4.53 -11.25 7.19
C SER A 128 4.96 -12.09 5.98
N GLN A 129 5.73 -13.15 6.24
CA GLN A 129 6.10 -14.13 5.22
C GLN A 129 4.89 -14.84 4.62
N TRP A 130 3.91 -15.18 5.47
CA TRP A 130 2.66 -15.81 5.01
C TRP A 130 1.89 -14.92 4.03
N HIS A 131 1.80 -13.62 4.30
CA HIS A 131 1.13 -12.67 3.42
C HIS A 131 1.84 -12.57 2.06
N LEU A 132 3.18 -12.44 2.08
CA LEU A 132 4.01 -12.40 0.88
C LEU A 132 3.83 -13.68 0.04
N ASP A 133 3.97 -14.85 0.64
CA ASP A 133 3.85 -16.12 -0.08
C ASP A 133 2.43 -16.34 -0.62
N THR A 134 1.40 -16.00 0.16
CA THR A 134 0.00 -16.12 -0.27
C THR A 134 -0.30 -15.21 -1.46
N TRP A 135 0.17 -13.95 -1.44
CA TRP A 135 -0.01 -13.02 -2.55
C TRP A 135 0.58 -13.59 -3.85
N TYR A 136 1.84 -14.02 -3.80
CA TYR A 136 2.54 -14.53 -4.99
C TYR A 136 2.12 -15.94 -5.42
N ALA A 137 1.54 -16.73 -4.54
CA ALA A 137 0.93 -18.01 -4.91
C ALA A 137 -0.39 -17.82 -5.68
N GLN A 138 -1.18 -16.79 -5.35
CA GLN A 138 -2.51 -16.58 -5.94
C GLN A 138 -2.52 -15.59 -7.11
N LEU A 139 -1.57 -14.66 -7.16
CA LEU A 139 -1.53 -13.60 -8.16
C LEU A 139 -1.43 -14.13 -9.60
N PRO A 140 -0.61 -15.15 -9.93
CA PRO A 140 -0.55 -15.70 -11.28
C PRO A 140 -1.90 -16.25 -11.75
N ASP A 141 -2.61 -16.97 -10.89
CA ASP A 141 -3.94 -17.50 -11.20
C ASP A 141 -4.97 -16.39 -11.42
N PHE A 142 -4.86 -15.27 -10.71
CA PHE A 142 -5.73 -14.12 -10.93
C PHE A 142 -5.44 -13.45 -12.28
N LEU A 143 -4.17 -13.14 -12.57
CA LEU A 143 -3.75 -12.46 -13.80
C LEU A 143 -3.93 -13.34 -15.05
N GLY A 144 -3.72 -14.66 -14.93
CA GLY A 144 -3.83 -15.62 -16.02
C GLY A 144 -5.26 -15.95 -16.46
N ARG A 145 -6.29 -15.46 -15.76
CA ARG A 145 -7.70 -15.63 -16.17
C ARG A 145 -8.07 -14.79 -17.40
N TYR A 146 -7.29 -13.75 -17.70
CA TYR A 146 -7.53 -12.86 -18.82
C TYR A 146 -6.79 -13.37 -20.08
N ARG A 147 -7.36 -13.15 -21.27
CA ARG A 147 -6.75 -13.54 -22.54
C ARG A 147 -5.87 -12.41 -23.08
N GLY A 148 -4.71 -12.73 -23.63
CA GLY A 148 -3.83 -11.77 -24.31
C GLY A 148 -2.66 -11.31 -23.44
N ASP A 149 -2.44 -10.01 -23.36
CA ASP A 149 -1.34 -9.34 -22.66
C ASP A 149 -1.53 -9.39 -21.13
N THR A 150 -1.35 -10.58 -20.55
CA THR A 150 -1.34 -10.76 -19.09
C THR A 150 -0.08 -10.16 -18.48
N HIS A 151 -0.15 -9.68 -17.24
CA HIS A 151 1.01 -9.13 -16.53
C HIS A 151 1.92 -10.20 -15.89
N LEU A 152 1.88 -11.46 -16.36
CA LEU A 152 2.59 -12.57 -15.73
C LEU A 152 4.12 -12.44 -15.82
N ASP A 153 4.60 -11.83 -16.90
CA ASP A 153 6.01 -11.57 -17.18
C ASP A 153 6.65 -10.64 -16.13
N ILE A 154 5.92 -9.65 -15.63
CA ILE A 154 6.43 -8.69 -14.65
C ILE A 154 6.26 -9.13 -13.19
N VAL A 155 5.57 -10.25 -12.91
CA VAL A 155 5.37 -10.73 -11.53
C VAL A 155 6.69 -11.04 -10.84
N ALA A 156 7.64 -11.65 -11.55
CA ALA A 156 8.95 -12.00 -11.01
C ALA A 156 9.75 -10.76 -10.59
N ASP A 157 9.69 -9.68 -11.37
CA ASP A 157 10.38 -8.43 -11.07
C ASP A 157 9.80 -7.74 -9.84
N VAL A 158 8.47 -7.71 -9.70
CA VAL A 158 7.81 -7.17 -8.51
C VAL A 158 8.14 -8.03 -7.28
N ARG A 159 8.21 -9.36 -7.43
CA ARG A 159 8.65 -10.28 -6.36
C ARG A 159 10.09 -10.00 -5.92
N HIS A 160 11.00 -9.73 -6.85
CA HIS A 160 12.41 -9.51 -6.54
C HIS A 160 12.63 -8.30 -5.62
N ARG A 161 11.81 -7.27 -5.76
CA ARG A 161 11.82 -6.07 -4.91
C ARG A 161 10.80 -6.10 -3.77
N SER A 162 10.28 -7.29 -3.45
CA SER A 162 9.39 -7.50 -2.32
C SER A 162 10.11 -8.11 -1.13
N GLU A 163 9.82 -7.61 0.07
CA GLU A 163 10.40 -8.15 1.31
C GLU A 163 9.40 -8.14 2.47
N VAL A 164 9.76 -8.81 3.56
CA VAL A 164 8.95 -8.86 4.78
C VAL A 164 9.45 -7.81 5.76
N VAL A 165 8.61 -6.83 6.08
CA VAL A 165 8.84 -5.83 7.11
C VAL A 165 7.67 -5.88 8.09
N PRO A 166 7.85 -6.48 9.29
CA PRO A 166 6.76 -6.63 10.26
C PRO A 166 6.19 -5.28 10.71
N ILE A 167 4.89 -5.24 11.03
CA ILE A 167 4.15 -4.04 11.44
C ILE A 167 4.78 -3.34 12.66
N GLY A 168 5.53 -4.05 13.49
CA GLY A 168 6.11 -3.50 14.72
C GLY A 168 5.01 -3.09 15.69
N VAL A 169 4.35 -4.07 16.31
CA VAL A 169 3.33 -3.81 17.34
C VAL A 169 3.96 -3.78 18.73
N ASP A 170 3.57 -2.81 19.55
CA ASP A 170 3.88 -2.84 20.98
C ASP A 170 2.99 -3.86 21.67
N LEU A 171 3.58 -4.98 22.09
CA LEU A 171 2.85 -6.08 22.74
C LEU A 171 2.69 -5.91 24.25
N ARG A 172 3.30 -4.88 24.86
CA ARG A 172 3.23 -4.62 26.31
C ARG A 172 1.84 -4.32 26.88
N PRO A 173 0.84 -3.82 26.12
CA PRO A 173 -0.52 -3.62 26.63
C PRO A 173 -1.37 -4.90 26.75
N PHE A 174 -0.84 -6.07 26.40
CA PHE A 174 -1.51 -7.37 26.51
C PHE A 174 -1.00 -8.20 27.69
#